data_AF-A0A133ZHQ2-F1
#
_entry.id   AF-A0A133ZHQ2-F1
#
_cell.length_a   1.000
_cell.length_b   1.000
_cell.length_c   1.000
_cell.angle_alpha   90.00
_cell.angle_beta   90.00
_cell.angle_gamma   90.00
#
_symmetry.space_group_name_H-M   'P 1'
#
loop_
_entity.id
_entity.type
_entity.pdbx_description
1 polymer ?
#
loop_
_entity_poly.entity_id
_entity_poly.type
_entity_poly.pdbx_seq_one_letter_code
_entity_poly.pdbx_strand_id
1 'polypeptide(L)' 'MRQTADDVVVMEKGRLVEHGRLDDLFDHPKEAYTKNLIESVPGLHIEIGTGENLGLTE' A
#
# COMPACT_ATOMS: atom_id res chain seq x y z
N MET A 1 -5.84 4.40 6.21
CA MET A 1 -5.40 3.01 6.51
C MET A 1 -4.09 2.61 5.83
N ARG A 2 -3.24 3.56 5.38
CA ARG A 2 -1.85 3.30 4.91
C ARG A 2 -0.82 3.47 6.06
N GLN A 3 -1.29 3.69 7.28
CA GLN A 3 -0.50 4.27 8.38
C GLN A 3 0.02 3.24 9.40
N THR A 4 -0.09 1.93 9.16
CA THR A 4 0.16 0.94 10.24
C THR A 4 0.84 -0.37 9.82
N ALA A 5 1.04 -0.63 8.52
CA ALA A 5 1.62 -1.90 8.07
C ALA A 5 2.91 -1.65 7.27
N ASP A 6 4.00 -2.25 7.73
CA ASP A 6 5.29 -2.27 7.05
C ASP A 6 5.36 -3.33 5.94
N ASP A 7 4.76 -4.50 6.21
CA ASP A 7 4.70 -5.65 5.32
C ASP A 7 3.26 -6.03 5.02
N VAL A 8 2.99 -6.39 3.77
CA VAL A 8 1.65 -6.66 3.25
C VAL A 8 1.62 -7.97 2.48
N VAL A 9 0.50 -8.68 2.61
CA VAL A 9 0.19 -9.89 1.84
C VAL A 9 -1.12 -9.66 1.08
N VAL A 10 -1.09 -9.91 -0.23
CA VAL A 10 -2.27 -9.90 -1.10
C VAL A 10 -2.75 -11.32 -1.28
N MET A 11 -4.07 -11.52 -1.14
CA MET A 11 -4.70 -12.83 -1.31
C MET A 11 -5.82 -12.77 -2.34
N GLU A 12 -5.93 -13.82 -3.16
CA GLU A 12 -7.05 -14.04 -4.07
C GLU A 12 -7.61 -15.45 -3.85
N LYS A 13 -8.92 -15.58 -3.63
CA LYS A 13 -9.61 -16.88 -3.48
C LYS A 13 -8.95 -17.82 -2.45
N GLY A 14 -8.50 -17.24 -1.33
CA GLY A 14 -7.86 -17.99 -0.24
C GLY A 14 -6.42 -18.41 -0.51
N ARG A 15 -5.77 -17.89 -1.56
CA ARG A 15 -4.36 -18.14 -1.86
C ARG A 15 -3.56 -16.85 -1.73
N LEU A 16 -2.34 -16.96 -1.19
CA LEU A 16 -1.36 -15.89 -1.24
C LEU A 16 -0.92 -15.69 -2.69
N VAL A 17 -1.10 -14.48 -3.21
CA VAL A 17 -0.73 -14.14 -4.59
C VAL A 17 0.49 -13.22 -4.63
N GLU A 18 0.64 -12.31 -3.66
CA GLU A 18 1.80 -11.42 -3.59
C GLU A 18 2.12 -11.05 -2.14
N HIS A 19 3.39 -10.79 -1.83
CA HIS A 19 3.79 -10.23 -0.54
C HIS A 19 4.99 -9.30 -0.71
N GLY A 20 5.13 -8.35 0.20
CA GLY A 20 6.30 -7.47 0.22
C GLY A 20 6.09 -6.26 1.12
N ARG A 21 7.06 -5.35 1.09
CA ARG A 21 6.92 -4.04 1.71
C ARG A 21 5.76 -3.29 1.08
N LEU A 22 5.09 -2.48 1.88
CA LEU A 22 3.98 -1.66 1.42
C LEU A 22 4.39 -0.82 0.21
N ASP A 23 5.52 -0.12 0.26
CA ASP A 23 5.94 0.76 -0.84
C ASP A 23 6.26 -0.03 -2.11
N ASP A 24 6.91 -1.19 -2.00
CA ASP A 24 7.20 -2.05 -3.15
C ASP A 24 5.93 -2.57 -3.84
N LEU A 25 4.92 -2.96 -3.06
CA LEU A 25 3.63 -3.43 -3.57
C LEU A 25 2.85 -2.33 -4.29
N PHE A 26 3.04 -1.07 -3.89
CA PHE A 26 2.35 0.07 -4.50
C PHE A 26 3.10 0.60 -5.72
N ASP A 27 4.42 0.71 -5.65
CA ASP A 27 5.24 1.28 -6.72
C ASP A 27 5.55 0.24 -7.81
N HIS A 28 5.72 -1.02 -7.42
CA HIS A 28 6.13 -2.11 -8.30
C HIS A 28 5.30 -3.39 -8.10
N PRO A 29 3.95 -3.32 -8.16
CA PRO A 29 3.11 -4.52 -8.08
C PRO A 29 3.46 -5.49 -9.21
N LYS A 30 3.71 -6.75 -8.86
CA LYS A 30 4.07 -7.81 -9.82
C LYS A 30 2.84 -8.52 -10.34
N GLU A 31 1.85 -8.75 -9.49
CA GLU A 31 0.64 -9.47 -9.89
C GLU A 31 -0.39 -8.52 -10.51
N ALA A 32 -1.01 -8.97 -11.61
CA ALA A 32 -2.07 -8.21 -12.28
C ALA A 32 -3.27 -7.97 -11.35
N TYR A 33 -3.57 -8.93 -10.48
CA TYR A 33 -4.61 -8.79 -9.47
C TYR A 33 -4.33 -7.65 -8.49
N THR A 34 -3.07 -7.55 -8.01
CA THR A 34 -2.63 -6.47 -7.12
C THR A 34 -2.77 -5.10 -7.79
N LYS A 35 -2.37 -4.97 -9.06
CA LYS A 35 -2.55 -3.74 -9.86
C LYS A 35 -4.01 -3.30 -9.92
N ASN A 36 -4.89 -4.23 -10.29
CA ASN A 36 -6.32 -3.96 -10.38
C ASN A 36 -6.90 -3.52 -9.02
N LEU A 37 -6.44 -4.14 -7.92
CA LEU A 37 -6.88 -3.77 -6.57
C LEU A 37 -6.46 -2.34 -6.22
N ILE A 38 -5.20 -1.99 -6.46
CA ILE A 38 -4.65 -0.64 -6.27
C ILE A 38 -5.43 0.39 -7.08
N GLU A 39 -5.64 0.13 -8.38
CA GLU A 39 -6.38 1.03 -9.28
C GLU A 39 -7.86 1.17 -8.92
N SER A 40 -8.46 0.14 -8.29
CA SER A 40 -9.88 0.16 -7.91
C SER A 40 -10.21 1.06 -6.72
N VAL A 41 -9.19 1.55 -5.99
CA VAL A 41 -9.38 2.37 -4.79
C VAL A 41 -9.29 3.87 -5.15
N PRO A 42 -10.41 4.62 -5.09
CA PRO A 42 -10.38 6.06 -5.33
C PRO A 42 -9.58 6.77 -4.24
N GLY A 43 -8.63 7.63 -4.64
CA GLY A 43 -7.85 8.44 -3.70
C GLY A 43 -6.53 7.81 -3.22
N LEU A 44 -6.03 6.77 -3.91
CA LEU A 44 -4.75 6.14 -3.56
C LEU A 44 -3.52 7.05 -3.76
N HIS A 45 -3.67 8.19 -4.45
CA HIS A 45 -2.77 9.34 -4.38
C HIS A 45 -2.88 10.02 -3.00
N ILE A 46 -2.49 9.31 -1.95
CA ILE A 46 -2.24 9.91 -0.64
C ILE A 46 -0.78 10.36 -0.68
N GLU A 47 -0.54 11.67 -0.74
CA GLU A 47 0.78 12.21 -0.37
C GLU A 47 1.01 11.88 1.10
N ILE A 48 1.73 10.79 1.33
CA ILE A 48 2.27 10.44 2.62
C ILE A 48 3.35 11.47 2.95
N GLY A 49 2.94 12.54 3.63
CA GLY A 49 3.88 13.36 4.37
C GLY A 49 4.65 12.44 5.31
N THR A 50 5.97 12.39 5.15
CA THR A 50 6.86 12.01 6.23
C THR A 50 6.42 12.81 7.46
N GLY A 51 6.40 12.19 8.64
CA GLY A 51 5.85 12.78 9.87
C GLY A 51 6.46 14.12 10.33
N GLU A 52 7.31 14.76 9.52
CA GLU A 52 7.83 16.11 9.71
C GLU A 52 6.77 17.21 9.43
N ASN A 53 5.76 16.95 8.59
CA ASN A 53 4.75 17.98 8.23
C ASN A 53 3.46 17.96 9.08
N LEU A 54 3.39 17.12 10.12
CA LEU A 54 2.21 17.03 11.00
C LEU A 54 2.25 17.95 12.22
N GLY A 55 3.30 18.76 12.40
CA GLY A 55 3.36 19.75 13.49
C GLY A 55 3.19 19.16 14.89
N LEU A 56 3.59 17.90 15.11
CA LEU A 56 3.51 17.21 16.40
C LEU A 56 4.84 17.23 17.19
N THR A 57 5.73 18.18 16.87
CA THR A 57 6.84 18.56 17.74
C THR A 57 6.67 20.02 18.12
N GLU A 58 6.33 20.19 19.41
CA GLU A 58 6.18 21.42 20.22
C GLU A 58 5.00 22.36 19.92
#